data_AF-A0AAU6DSP3-F1
#
_entry.id   AF-A0AAU6DSP3-F1
#
_cell.length_a   1.000
_cell.length_b   1.000
_cell.length_c   1.000
_cell.angle_alpha   90.00
_cell.angle_beta   90.00
_cell.angle_gamma   90.00
#
_symmetry.space_group_name_H-M   'P 1'
#
loop_
_entity.id
_entity.type
_entity.pdbx_description
1 polymer ?
#
loop_
_entity_poly.entity_id
_entity_poly.type
_entity_poly.pdbx_seq_one_letter_code
_entity_poly.pdbx_strand_id
1 'polypeptide(L)'
;MPRMLDVSQDVRAEIGDEEADLLLAGGNAPGSYDCTSCRTPGDSEQERTSTVLFVGDETAVLAFAHATCIPSQVVKVSETQLQGAVRSITGEGADAQQAPPVAAAPEQAVLGITSGLVLIQGELCPALVVEPTAPVVRPGSSGTGDDFLQLLTEQGFLPVADLEQPPSALPGWSVLLAMGQLHAILQPGTGGGSPVSWWQAHQPLHVTDGWRTAANKSHTVLVFAAPAGSIGQQGREDLLRDALERAAMRGALVAAALPLAGT
;
A
#
# COMPACT_ATOMS: atom_id res chain seq x y z
N MET A 1 -13.33 -3.45 31.83
CA MET A 1 -12.76 -4.79 31.54
C MET A 1 -11.33 -4.57 31.07
N PRO A 2 -10.38 -5.48 31.32
CA PRO A 2 -9.00 -5.30 30.85
C PRO A 2 -8.97 -5.24 29.32
N ARG A 3 -8.28 -4.24 28.75
CA ARG A 3 -8.15 -4.05 27.30
C ARG A 3 -7.17 -5.07 26.72
N MET A 4 -7.40 -5.52 25.49
CA MET A 4 -6.56 -6.53 24.83
C MET A 4 -5.37 -5.89 24.09
N LEU A 5 -4.64 -5.02 24.77
CA LEU A 5 -3.53 -4.25 24.20
C LEU A 5 -2.20 -4.99 24.30
N ASP A 6 -1.43 -4.89 23.23
CA ASP A 6 -0.05 -5.32 23.16
C ASP A 6 0.87 -4.09 23.13
N VAL A 7 1.73 -3.98 24.14
CA VAL A 7 2.73 -2.91 24.30
C VAL A 7 4.10 -3.56 24.34
N SER A 8 4.89 -3.37 23.29
CA SER A 8 6.25 -3.89 23.21
C SER A 8 7.19 -3.18 24.18
N GLN A 9 8.32 -3.82 24.49
CA GLN A 9 9.34 -3.24 25.36
C GLN A 9 9.92 -1.94 24.78
N ASP A 10 10.03 -1.84 23.46
CA ASP A 10 10.51 -0.62 22.79
C ASP A 10 9.52 0.52 22.96
N VAL A 11 8.22 0.26 22.79
CA VAL A 11 7.18 1.29 23.03
C VAL A 11 7.15 1.70 24.50
N ARG A 12 7.24 0.73 25.42
CA ARG A 12 7.31 0.99 26.87
C ARG A 12 8.54 1.81 27.25
N ALA A 13 9.70 1.55 26.66
CA ALA A 13 10.92 2.30 26.91
C ALA A 13 10.80 3.78 26.48
N GLU A 14 10.07 4.05 25.40
CA GLU A 14 9.88 5.42 24.88
C GLU A 14 8.80 6.21 25.66
N ILE A 15 7.67 5.59 26.00
CA ILE A 15 6.58 6.29 26.71
C ILE A 15 6.72 6.27 28.24
N GLY A 16 7.57 5.40 28.78
CA GLY A 16 7.77 5.18 30.21
C GLY A 16 6.85 4.10 30.80
N ASP A 17 7.32 3.45 31.88
CA ASP A 17 6.62 2.33 32.52
C ASP A 17 5.26 2.72 33.10
N GLU A 18 5.16 3.89 33.74
CA GLU A 18 3.90 4.37 34.32
C GLU A 18 2.82 4.62 33.25
N GLU A 19 3.19 5.20 32.10
CA GLU A 19 2.28 5.46 30.99
C GLU A 19 1.87 4.16 30.28
N ALA A 20 2.81 3.22 30.10
CA ALA A 20 2.52 1.90 29.56
C ALA A 20 1.54 1.11 30.44
N ASP A 21 1.70 1.18 31.77
CA ASP A 21 0.81 0.50 32.71
C ASP A 21 -0.59 1.17 32.75
N LEU A 22 -0.66 2.49 32.61
CA LEU A 22 -1.93 3.22 32.44
C LEU A 22 -2.67 2.83 31.14
N LEU A 23 -1.94 2.66 30.03
CA LEU A 23 -2.52 2.17 28.77
C LEU A 23 -3.06 0.75 28.90
N LEU A 24 -2.30 -0.16 29.51
CA LEU A 24 -2.73 -1.54 29.75
C LEU A 24 -3.93 -1.61 30.71
N ALA A 25 -4.02 -0.69 31.68
CA ALA A 25 -5.18 -0.54 32.55
C ALA A 25 -6.40 0.10 31.86
N GLY A 26 -6.24 0.60 30.62
CA GLY A 26 -7.30 1.19 29.80
C GLY A 26 -7.58 2.67 30.08
N GLY A 27 -6.68 3.38 30.76
CA GLY A 27 -6.84 4.80 31.10
C GLY A 27 -6.74 5.73 29.88
N ASN A 28 -5.72 5.53 29.05
CA ASN A 28 -5.43 6.34 27.85
C ASN A 28 -5.64 5.59 26.53
N ALA A 29 -6.19 4.38 26.59
CA ALA A 29 -6.43 3.58 25.40
C ALA A 29 -7.85 3.81 24.84
N PRO A 30 -8.00 4.10 23.55
CA PRO A 30 -9.29 4.37 22.94
C PRO A 30 -10.18 3.11 22.90
N GLY A 31 -11.48 3.32 23.06
CA GLY A 31 -12.56 2.37 22.77
C GLY A 31 -12.44 1.79 21.38
N SER A 32 -13.01 2.54 20.45
CA SER A 32 -12.83 2.36 19.01
C SER A 32 -11.60 3.12 18.50
N TYR A 33 -10.90 2.55 17.52
CA TYR A 33 -9.78 3.18 16.83
C TYR A 33 -9.83 2.87 15.34
N ASP A 34 -9.24 3.72 14.50
CA ASP A 34 -8.97 3.34 13.11
C ASP A 34 -7.58 2.71 13.05
N CYS A 35 -7.51 1.47 12.53
CA CYS A 35 -6.23 0.77 12.44
C CYS A 35 -5.24 1.59 11.59
N THR A 36 -4.08 1.96 12.16
CA THR A 36 -3.09 2.78 11.44
C THR A 36 -2.55 2.10 10.17
N SER A 37 -2.64 0.76 10.09
CA SER A 37 -2.22 -0.04 8.93
C SER A 37 -3.31 -0.17 7.88
N CYS A 38 -4.50 -0.69 8.22
CA CYS A 38 -5.55 -0.98 7.23
C CYS A 38 -6.71 0.04 7.20
N ARG A 39 -6.70 1.04 8.09
CA ARG A 39 -7.73 2.08 8.28
C ARG A 39 -9.15 1.55 8.53
N THR A 40 -9.30 0.26 8.80
CA THR A 40 -10.57 -0.33 9.22
C THR A 40 -10.78 -0.04 10.71
N PRO A 41 -12.03 0.26 11.14
CA PRO A 41 -12.34 0.43 12.55
C PRO A 41 -12.05 -0.84 13.35
N GLY A 42 -11.45 -0.66 14.52
CA GLY A 42 -11.19 -1.69 15.51
C GLY A 42 -11.70 -1.27 16.90
N ASP A 43 -11.79 -2.23 17.82
CA ASP A 43 -12.22 -2.01 19.21
C ASP A 43 -11.34 -2.77 20.20
N SER A 44 -10.57 -2.03 21.00
CA SER A 44 -9.58 -2.61 21.92
C SER A 44 -10.20 -3.35 23.12
N GLU A 45 -11.53 -3.28 23.29
CA GLU A 45 -12.27 -4.12 24.24
C GLU A 45 -12.64 -5.49 23.66
N GLN A 46 -12.72 -5.60 22.33
CA GLN A 46 -13.24 -6.78 21.65
C GLN A 46 -12.16 -7.60 20.95
N GLU A 47 -11.04 -6.99 20.57
CA GLU A 47 -9.99 -7.66 19.80
C GLU A 47 -8.57 -7.30 20.27
N ARG A 48 -7.58 -8.11 19.87
CA ARG A 48 -6.17 -7.83 20.16
C ARG A 48 -5.69 -6.64 19.34
N THR A 49 -5.19 -5.62 20.04
CA THR A 49 -4.75 -4.37 19.46
C THR A 49 -3.27 -4.13 19.78
N SER A 50 -2.46 -3.83 18.78
CA SER A 50 -1.06 -3.44 18.94
C SER A 50 -0.91 -1.92 19.04
N THR A 51 -0.06 -1.47 19.96
CA THR A 51 0.33 -0.06 20.06
C THR A 51 1.50 0.25 19.15
N VAL A 52 1.42 1.37 18.43
CA VAL A 52 2.45 1.81 17.50
C VAL A 52 2.82 3.23 17.85
N LEU A 53 4.08 3.46 18.19
CA LEU A 53 4.58 4.79 18.54
C LEU A 53 5.35 5.36 17.35
N PHE A 54 4.83 6.43 16.76
CA PHE A 54 5.55 7.19 15.73
C PHE A 54 6.41 8.24 16.41
N VAL A 55 7.72 8.19 16.23
CA VAL A 55 8.69 9.12 16.85
C VAL A 55 9.37 9.93 15.76
N GLY A 56 9.27 11.24 15.88
CA GLY A 56 9.96 12.24 15.07
C GLY A 56 11.10 12.88 15.83
N ASP A 57 11.61 13.97 15.28
CA ASP A 57 12.73 14.69 15.90
C ASP A 57 12.26 15.46 17.14
N GLU A 58 11.00 15.95 17.14
CA GLU A 58 10.44 16.74 18.24
C GLU A 58 9.17 16.15 18.84
N THR A 59 8.42 15.34 18.07
CA THR A 59 7.10 14.84 18.49
C THR A 59 7.00 13.31 18.47
N ALA A 60 6.19 12.76 19.38
CA ALA A 60 5.85 11.35 19.41
C ALA A 60 4.32 11.18 19.47
N VAL A 61 3.79 10.25 18.68
CA VAL A 61 2.34 10.02 18.55
C VAL A 61 2.05 8.55 18.71
N LEU A 62 1.17 8.24 19.66
CA LEU A 62 0.69 6.89 19.90
C LEU A 62 -0.53 6.60 19.02
N ALA A 63 -0.48 5.48 18.30
CA ALA A 63 -1.55 4.99 17.46
C ALA A 63 -1.81 3.49 17.73
N PHE A 64 -2.90 2.99 17.15
CA PHE A 64 -3.40 1.64 17.40
C PHE A 64 -3.62 0.88 16.08
N ALA A 65 -3.43 -0.43 16.12
CA ALA A 65 -3.65 -1.32 14.99
C ALA A 65 -4.17 -2.67 15.44
N HIS A 66 -4.84 -3.41 14.54
CA HIS A 66 -5.06 -4.83 14.78
C HIS A 66 -3.73 -5.53 14.96
N ALA A 67 -3.64 -6.42 15.96
CA ALA A 67 -2.43 -7.20 16.20
C ALA A 67 -2.03 -8.10 15.01
N THR A 68 -2.97 -8.39 14.11
CA THR A 68 -2.73 -9.14 12.87
C THR A 68 -2.20 -8.27 11.72
N CYS A 69 -2.40 -6.95 11.78
CA CYS A 69 -1.94 -6.03 10.74
C CYS A 69 -0.47 -5.67 10.92
N ILE A 70 -0.11 -5.27 12.13
CA ILE A 70 1.27 -4.90 12.49
C ILE A 70 1.52 -5.20 13.98
N PRO A 71 2.74 -5.63 14.36
CA PRO A 71 3.09 -5.82 15.76
C PRO A 71 3.26 -4.49 16.49
N SER A 72 3.27 -4.53 17.83
CA SER A 72 3.58 -3.36 18.63
C SER A 72 5.05 -2.95 18.44
N GLN A 73 5.30 -1.68 18.09
CA GLN A 73 6.63 -1.21 17.70
C GLN A 73 6.76 0.32 17.74
N VAL A 74 8.00 0.78 17.73
CA VAL A 74 8.38 2.18 17.54
C VAL A 74 8.78 2.40 16.09
N VAL A 75 8.20 3.40 15.43
CA VAL A 75 8.46 3.75 14.03
C VAL A 75 9.05 5.15 13.98
N LYS A 76 10.29 5.27 13.49
CA LYS A 76 10.93 6.56 13.26
C LYS A 76 10.48 7.15 11.93
N VAL A 77 9.99 8.37 11.95
CA VAL A 77 9.45 9.09 10.78
C VAL A 77 9.93 10.54 10.81
N SER A 78 9.99 11.21 9.65
CA SER A 78 10.35 12.62 9.64
C SER A 78 9.26 13.47 10.29
N GLU A 79 9.62 14.61 10.90
CA GLU A 79 8.66 15.52 11.55
C GLU A 79 7.51 15.94 10.61
N THR A 80 7.83 16.12 9.32
CA THR A 80 6.85 16.42 8.27
C THR A 80 5.85 15.30 8.00
N GLN A 81 6.25 14.03 8.17
CA GLN A 81 5.36 12.86 8.03
C GLN A 81 4.48 12.68 9.28
N LEU A 82 5.02 12.98 10.46
CA LEU A 82 4.28 12.93 11.72
C LEU A 82 3.13 13.92 11.76
N GLN A 83 3.34 15.16 11.33
CA GLN A 83 2.29 16.19 11.32
C GLN A 83 1.14 15.83 10.36
N GLY A 84 1.44 15.14 9.25
CA GLY A 84 0.43 14.59 8.34
C GLY A 84 -0.38 13.44 8.97
N ALA A 85 0.30 12.56 9.70
CA ALA A 85 -0.35 11.47 10.43
C ALA A 85 -1.26 12.01 11.56
N VAL A 86 -0.80 12.97 12.36
CA VAL A 86 -1.58 13.60 13.46
C VAL A 86 -2.91 14.16 12.96
N ARG A 87 -2.91 14.90 11.85
CA ARG A 87 -4.13 15.46 11.25
C ARG A 87 -5.12 14.40 10.79
N SER A 88 -4.63 13.23 10.38
CA SER A 88 -5.48 12.11 9.97
C SER A 88 -6.00 11.27 11.14
N ILE A 89 -5.38 11.40 12.33
CA ILE A 89 -5.71 10.61 13.53
C ILE A 89 -6.65 11.40 14.47
N THR A 90 -6.58 12.73 14.51
CA THR A 90 -7.35 13.54 15.48
C THR A 90 -8.81 13.83 15.09
N GLY A 91 -9.25 13.55 13.86
CA GLY A 91 -10.69 13.55 13.51
C GLY A 91 -11.51 14.76 13.97
N GLU A 92 -10.94 15.97 13.99
CA GLU A 92 -11.67 17.18 14.42
C GLU A 92 -12.56 17.71 13.28
N GLY A 93 -13.84 17.34 13.35
CA GLY A 93 -14.92 18.00 12.64
C GLY A 93 -16.04 18.39 13.60
N ALA A 94 -16.04 19.61 14.11
CA ALA A 94 -17.24 20.38 14.47
C ALA A 94 -16.92 21.87 14.70
N ASP A 95 -17.65 22.72 13.97
CA ASP A 95 -17.85 24.18 14.05
C ASP A 95 -16.84 25.18 13.43
N ALA A 96 -17.29 25.66 12.26
CA ALA A 96 -17.12 26.95 11.56
C ALA A 96 -15.99 27.92 11.97
N GLN A 97 -15.06 28.17 11.03
CA GLN A 97 -14.94 29.49 10.38
C GLN A 97 -14.12 29.36 9.09
N GLN A 98 -14.64 29.89 7.99
CA GLN A 98 -13.99 29.93 6.68
C GLN A 98 -12.61 30.59 6.75
N ALA A 99 -11.57 29.81 6.49
CA ALA A 99 -10.26 30.30 6.05
C ALA A 99 -10.01 29.80 4.61
N PRO A 100 -9.44 30.64 3.72
CA PRO A 100 -9.28 30.30 2.31
C PRO A 100 -8.39 29.06 2.15
N PRO A 101 -8.64 28.20 1.14
CA PRO A 101 -7.90 26.95 0.98
C PRO A 101 -6.46 27.30 0.61
N VAL A 102 -5.55 27.13 1.57
CA VAL A 102 -4.13 27.03 1.26
C VAL A 102 -3.97 25.65 0.63
N ALA A 103 -3.55 25.66 -0.65
CA ALA A 103 -3.45 24.50 -1.51
C ALA A 103 -2.90 23.28 -0.78
N ALA A 104 -3.72 22.23 -0.70
CA ALA A 104 -3.26 20.90 -0.33
C ALA A 104 -2.11 20.51 -1.26
N ALA A 105 -0.96 20.15 -0.68
CA ALA A 105 0.06 19.43 -1.43
C ALA A 105 -0.59 18.16 -2.03
N PRO A 106 -0.21 17.74 -3.26
CA PRO A 106 -0.87 16.63 -3.92
C PRO A 106 -0.71 15.36 -3.07
N GLU A 107 -1.82 14.82 -2.58
CA GLU A 107 -1.84 13.50 -1.95
C GLU A 107 -1.36 12.48 -2.98
N GLN A 108 -0.20 11.88 -2.75
CA GLN A 108 0.29 10.79 -3.56
C GLN A 108 -0.63 9.59 -3.33
N ALA A 109 -1.20 9.04 -4.41
CA ALA A 109 -2.07 7.87 -4.33
C ALA A 109 -1.35 6.70 -3.64
N VAL A 110 -2.00 6.11 -2.64
CA VAL A 110 -1.51 4.90 -1.98
C VAL A 110 -1.89 3.70 -2.84
N LEU A 111 -0.90 2.91 -3.24
CA LEU A 111 -1.08 1.74 -4.10
C LEU A 111 -0.90 0.44 -3.32
N GLY A 112 -1.92 -0.41 -3.37
CA GLY A 112 -1.85 -1.80 -2.94
C GLY A 112 -1.23 -2.68 -4.01
N ILE A 113 -0.39 -3.62 -3.58
CA ILE A 113 0.25 -4.61 -4.46
C ILE A 113 -0.14 -6.01 -4.00
N THR A 114 -0.68 -6.80 -4.92
CA THR A 114 -0.90 -8.25 -4.73
C THR A 114 0.04 -9.00 -5.66
N SER A 115 0.80 -9.96 -5.12
CA SER A 115 1.67 -10.83 -5.93
C SER A 115 1.00 -12.19 -6.14
N GLY A 116 1.16 -12.77 -7.32
CA GLY A 116 0.61 -14.09 -7.66
C GLY A 116 1.15 -14.62 -8.98
N LEU A 117 0.85 -15.89 -9.28
CA LEU A 117 1.13 -16.47 -10.59
C LEU A 117 -0.10 -16.37 -11.48
N VAL A 118 0.09 -16.03 -12.75
CA VAL A 118 -0.95 -16.02 -13.77
C VAL A 118 -0.52 -16.92 -14.91
N LEU A 119 -1.41 -17.79 -15.35
CA LEU A 119 -1.17 -18.68 -16.49
C LEU A 119 -1.39 -17.89 -17.80
N ILE A 120 -0.37 -17.81 -18.65
CA ILE A 120 -0.45 -17.19 -19.99
C ILE A 120 0.08 -18.20 -20.99
N GLN A 121 -0.74 -18.58 -21.99
CA GLN A 121 -0.34 -19.55 -23.03
C GLN A 121 0.17 -20.88 -22.45
N GLY A 122 -0.36 -21.28 -21.29
CA GLY A 122 0.06 -22.50 -20.59
C GLY A 122 1.35 -22.38 -19.76
N GLU A 123 1.97 -21.20 -19.66
CA GLU A 123 3.11 -20.93 -18.79
C GLU A 123 2.70 -20.11 -17.55
N LEU A 124 3.17 -20.51 -16.37
CA LEU A 124 2.97 -19.74 -15.14
C LEU A 124 3.94 -18.55 -15.12
N CYS A 125 3.38 -17.35 -15.26
CA CYS A 125 4.12 -16.09 -15.25
C CYS A 125 3.99 -15.40 -13.87
N PRO A 126 5.06 -14.78 -13.37
CA PRO A 126 4.99 -13.96 -12.16
C PRO A 126 4.22 -12.67 -12.46
N ALA A 127 3.21 -12.40 -11.65
CA ALA A 127 2.37 -11.23 -11.80
C ALA A 127 2.34 -10.37 -10.52
N LEU A 128 2.21 -9.06 -10.71
CA LEU A 128 1.83 -8.09 -9.71
C LEU A 128 0.53 -7.43 -10.14
N VAL A 129 -0.42 -7.33 -9.22
CA VAL A 129 -1.64 -6.54 -9.41
C VAL A 129 -1.54 -5.29 -8.56
N VAL A 130 -1.71 -4.15 -9.21
CA VAL A 130 -1.68 -2.82 -8.60
C VAL A 130 -3.09 -2.26 -8.54
N GLU A 131 -3.53 -1.92 -7.35
CA GLU A 131 -4.83 -1.30 -7.12
C GLU A 131 -4.66 -0.12 -6.15
N PRO A 132 -5.10 1.09 -6.50
CA PRO A 132 -5.06 2.20 -5.57
C PRO A 132 -6.07 1.98 -4.43
N THR A 133 -5.77 2.44 -3.23
CA THR A 133 -6.67 2.27 -2.08
C THR A 133 -7.90 3.19 -2.13
N ALA A 134 -7.88 4.19 -3.01
CA ALA A 134 -8.97 5.12 -3.28
C ALA A 134 -8.90 5.58 -4.75
N PRO A 135 -10.00 6.11 -5.32
CA PRO A 135 -9.97 6.68 -6.68
C PRO A 135 -8.85 7.72 -6.85
N VAL A 136 -8.12 7.64 -7.96
CA VAL A 136 -6.99 8.54 -8.22
C VAL A 136 -7.44 9.66 -9.14
N VAL A 137 -7.31 10.91 -8.70
CA VAL A 137 -7.57 12.08 -9.54
C VAL A 137 -6.25 12.73 -9.95
N ARG A 138 -6.22 13.33 -11.15
CA ARG A 138 -5.04 14.09 -11.58
C ARG A 138 -4.76 15.26 -10.62
N PRO A 139 -3.50 15.48 -10.22
CA PRO A 139 -3.13 16.65 -9.44
C PRO A 139 -3.57 17.96 -10.12
N GLY A 140 -4.31 18.80 -9.39
CA GLY A 140 -4.85 20.06 -9.90
C GLY A 140 -6.19 19.94 -10.65
N SER A 141 -6.76 18.74 -10.76
CA SER A 141 -8.14 18.54 -11.23
C SER A 141 -9.13 18.66 -10.06
N SER A 142 -10.30 19.24 -10.32
CA SER A 142 -11.45 19.25 -9.41
C SER A 142 -12.49 18.16 -9.73
N GLY A 143 -12.14 17.21 -10.60
CA GLY A 143 -13.00 16.08 -10.97
C GLY A 143 -13.19 15.09 -9.81
N THR A 144 -14.34 14.41 -9.83
CA THR A 144 -14.66 13.30 -8.90
C THR A 144 -14.46 11.92 -9.53
N GLY A 145 -13.75 11.86 -10.66
CA GLY A 145 -13.51 10.63 -11.42
C GLY A 145 -12.35 9.80 -10.88
N ASP A 146 -12.10 8.65 -11.52
CA ASP A 146 -10.90 7.84 -11.31
C ASP A 146 -10.06 7.86 -12.60
N ASP A 147 -9.03 8.69 -12.59
CA ASP A 147 -8.09 8.91 -13.69
C ASP A 147 -6.97 7.84 -13.71
N PHE A 148 -6.96 6.87 -12.77
CA PHE A 148 -5.84 5.93 -12.58
C PHE A 148 -5.43 5.20 -13.87
N LEU A 149 -6.39 4.59 -14.58
CA LEU A 149 -6.12 3.86 -15.81
C LEU A 149 -5.65 4.78 -16.94
N GLN A 150 -6.21 5.99 -17.01
CA GLN A 150 -5.80 6.97 -18.00
C GLN A 150 -4.35 7.38 -17.78
N LEU A 151 -3.98 7.70 -16.54
CA LEU A 151 -2.62 8.06 -16.16
C LEU A 151 -1.63 6.94 -16.52
N LEU A 152 -1.98 5.67 -16.27
CA LEU A 152 -1.13 4.54 -16.65
C LEU A 152 -1.04 4.33 -18.17
N THR A 153 -2.15 4.54 -18.89
CA THR A 153 -2.16 4.48 -20.35
C THR A 153 -1.25 5.55 -20.96
N GLU A 154 -1.24 6.76 -20.39
CA GLU A 154 -0.31 7.83 -20.77
C GLU A 154 1.16 7.46 -20.51
N GLN A 155 1.43 6.58 -19.55
CA GLN A 155 2.77 6.03 -19.27
C GLN A 155 3.12 4.79 -20.12
N GLY A 156 2.21 4.33 -20.99
CA GLY A 156 2.44 3.24 -21.94
C GLY A 156 1.92 1.87 -21.50
N PHE A 157 1.22 1.75 -20.37
CA PHE A 157 0.45 0.55 -20.08
C PHE A 157 -0.68 0.39 -21.11
N LEU A 158 -1.00 -0.84 -21.49
CA LEU A 158 -1.99 -1.11 -22.53
C LEU A 158 -3.23 -1.79 -21.95
N PRO A 159 -4.45 -1.47 -22.44
CA PRO A 159 -5.66 -2.18 -22.06
C PRO A 159 -5.54 -3.69 -22.34
N VAL A 160 -6.01 -4.49 -21.39
CA VAL A 160 -6.04 -5.95 -21.51
C VAL A 160 -7.38 -6.38 -22.07
N ALA A 161 -7.38 -6.93 -23.28
CA ALA A 161 -8.57 -7.52 -23.90
C ALA A 161 -8.66 -9.05 -23.67
N ASP A 162 -7.51 -9.71 -23.54
CA ASP A 162 -7.37 -11.15 -23.39
C ASP A 162 -6.17 -11.46 -22.50
N LEU A 163 -6.38 -12.22 -21.42
CA LEU A 163 -5.32 -12.63 -20.49
C LEU A 163 -4.47 -13.78 -21.01
N GLU A 164 -4.87 -14.46 -22.08
CA GLU A 164 -4.02 -15.45 -22.76
C GLU A 164 -2.93 -14.79 -23.61
N GLN A 165 -2.96 -13.47 -23.77
CA GLN A 165 -1.91 -12.74 -24.48
C GLN A 165 -0.94 -12.09 -23.49
N PRO A 166 0.38 -12.28 -23.65
CA PRO A 166 1.35 -11.60 -22.82
C PRO A 166 1.26 -10.08 -23.06
N PRO A 167 1.26 -9.25 -21.99
CA PRO A 167 1.36 -7.80 -22.12
C PRO A 167 2.62 -7.36 -22.86
N SER A 168 2.55 -6.23 -23.54
CA SER A 168 3.71 -5.62 -24.20
C SER A 168 4.77 -5.20 -23.18
N ALA A 169 6.04 -5.34 -23.54
CA ALA A 169 7.16 -4.84 -22.75
C ALA A 169 7.10 -3.30 -22.64
N LEU A 170 7.33 -2.77 -21.44
CA LEU A 170 7.33 -1.32 -21.20
C LEU A 170 8.74 -0.81 -20.85
N PRO A 171 9.43 -0.13 -21.78
CA PRO A 171 10.81 0.32 -21.59
C PRO A 171 10.97 1.30 -20.42
N GLY A 172 12.10 1.18 -19.71
CA GLY A 172 12.50 2.08 -18.63
C GLY A 172 11.76 1.88 -17.30
N TRP A 173 10.71 1.08 -17.29
CA TRP A 173 10.09 0.55 -16.08
C TRP A 173 10.79 -0.73 -15.63
N SER A 174 10.74 -1.05 -14.34
CA SER A 174 11.26 -2.33 -13.83
C SER A 174 10.66 -2.71 -12.48
N VAL A 175 10.74 -4.00 -12.13
CA VAL A 175 10.37 -4.51 -10.80
C VAL A 175 11.65 -4.82 -10.03
N LEU A 176 11.82 -4.17 -8.87
CA LEU A 176 12.98 -4.38 -8.01
C LEU A 176 12.71 -5.52 -7.04
N LEU A 177 13.40 -6.64 -7.25
CA LEU A 177 13.46 -7.78 -6.36
C LEU A 177 14.90 -7.90 -5.85
N ALA A 178 15.11 -7.80 -4.54
CA ALA A 178 16.43 -7.90 -3.93
C ALA A 178 16.37 -8.80 -2.69
N MET A 179 17.38 -9.66 -2.52
CA MET A 179 17.39 -10.71 -1.49
C MET A 179 16.12 -11.61 -1.58
N GLY A 180 15.56 -11.69 -2.78
CA GLY A 180 14.33 -12.40 -3.10
C GLY A 180 13.07 -11.91 -2.38
N GLN A 181 13.07 -10.64 -1.97
CA GLN A 181 11.88 -9.91 -1.55
C GLN A 181 11.58 -8.82 -2.57
N LEU A 182 10.31 -8.43 -2.68
CA LEU A 182 9.86 -7.37 -3.58
C LEU A 182 10.00 -6.01 -2.87
N HIS A 183 10.74 -5.07 -3.48
CA HIS A 183 11.02 -3.76 -2.87
C HIS A 183 10.28 -2.62 -3.54
N ALA A 184 10.24 -2.59 -4.88
CA ALA A 184 9.71 -1.44 -5.61
C ALA A 184 9.26 -1.78 -7.03
N ILE A 185 8.42 -0.92 -7.59
CA ILE A 185 8.21 -0.78 -9.03
C ILE A 185 8.83 0.56 -9.40
N LEU A 186 9.83 0.52 -10.29
CA LEU A 186 10.58 1.69 -10.72
C LEU A 186 10.00 2.18 -12.05
N GLN A 187 9.86 3.49 -12.17
CA GLN A 187 9.52 4.17 -13.42
C GLN A 187 10.75 4.90 -13.98
N PRO A 188 10.76 5.21 -15.29
CA PRO A 188 11.81 6.01 -15.90
C PRO A 188 11.97 7.36 -15.19
N GLY A 189 13.21 7.79 -14.97
CA GLY A 189 13.48 9.13 -14.47
C GLY A 189 13.09 10.21 -15.48
N THR A 190 12.66 11.38 -14.99
CA THR A 190 12.36 12.53 -15.85
C THR A 190 13.58 12.95 -16.67
N GLY A 191 13.41 13.15 -17.98
CA GLY A 191 14.49 13.63 -18.86
C GLY A 191 15.65 12.64 -19.05
N GLY A 192 15.42 11.34 -18.87
CA GLY A 192 16.48 10.31 -18.95
C GLY A 192 17.33 10.20 -17.68
N GLY A 193 16.84 10.75 -16.56
CA GLY A 193 17.45 10.58 -15.24
C GLY A 193 17.40 9.15 -14.73
N SER A 194 18.02 8.92 -13.57
CA SER A 194 17.98 7.62 -12.90
C SER A 194 16.53 7.19 -12.62
N PRO A 195 16.21 5.88 -12.70
CA PRO A 195 14.88 5.39 -12.33
C PRO A 195 14.49 5.82 -10.92
N VAL A 196 13.21 6.15 -10.74
CA VAL A 196 12.63 6.53 -9.44
C VAL A 196 11.53 5.55 -9.06
N SER A 197 11.32 5.36 -7.76
CA SER A 197 10.22 4.52 -7.27
C SER A 197 8.87 5.12 -7.68
N TRP A 198 8.12 4.40 -8.51
CA TRP A 198 6.70 4.69 -8.71
C TRP A 198 5.87 4.13 -7.55
N TRP A 199 6.24 2.93 -7.10
CA TRP A 199 5.78 2.33 -5.87
C TRP A 199 6.97 1.75 -5.09
N GLN A 200 6.92 1.86 -3.77
CA GLN A 200 7.93 1.27 -2.89
C GLN A 200 7.26 0.66 -1.67
N ALA A 201 7.67 -0.56 -1.35
CA ALA A 201 7.22 -1.25 -0.16
C ALA A 201 7.81 -0.56 1.07
N HIS A 202 6.97 -0.31 2.09
CA HIS A 202 7.47 0.17 3.38
C HIS A 202 8.39 -0.87 4.04
N GLN A 203 8.05 -2.16 3.89
CA GLN A 203 8.92 -3.29 4.17
C GLN A 203 8.93 -4.22 2.96
N PRO A 204 10.08 -4.83 2.61
CA PRO A 204 10.16 -5.73 1.47
C PRO A 204 9.13 -6.86 1.57
N LEU A 205 8.32 -7.02 0.52
CA LEU A 205 7.24 -8.01 0.51
C LEU A 205 7.77 -9.40 0.21
N HIS A 206 7.32 -10.38 0.98
CA HIS A 206 7.59 -11.78 0.68
C HIS A 206 6.76 -12.23 -0.51
N VAL A 207 7.43 -12.86 -1.47
CA VAL A 207 6.80 -13.54 -2.61
C VAL A 207 6.97 -15.04 -2.45
N THR A 208 6.01 -15.81 -2.96
CA THR A 208 6.06 -17.28 -2.92
C THR A 208 7.27 -17.80 -3.70
N ASP A 209 7.72 -19.00 -3.36
CA ASP A 209 8.84 -19.64 -4.08
C ASP A 209 8.52 -19.84 -5.56
N GLY A 210 7.28 -20.25 -5.88
CA GLY A 210 6.81 -20.38 -7.27
C GLY A 210 6.90 -19.06 -8.05
N TRP A 211 6.48 -17.95 -7.44
CA TRP A 211 6.60 -16.63 -8.03
C TRP A 211 8.06 -16.26 -8.30
N ARG A 212 8.94 -16.46 -7.31
CA ARG A 212 10.38 -16.16 -7.39
C ARG A 212 11.08 -17.00 -8.46
N THR A 213 10.77 -18.28 -8.53
CA THR A 213 11.30 -19.18 -9.56
C THR A 213 10.88 -18.72 -10.96
N ALA A 214 9.61 -18.35 -11.15
CA ALA A 214 9.11 -17.85 -12.43
C ALA A 214 9.76 -16.52 -12.83
N ALA A 215 9.93 -15.59 -11.87
CA ALA A 215 10.60 -14.30 -12.09
C ALA A 215 12.08 -14.45 -12.45
N ASN A 216 12.81 -15.31 -11.74
CA ASN A 216 14.22 -15.57 -12.04
C ASN A 216 14.41 -16.31 -13.36
N LYS A 217 13.46 -17.15 -13.78
CA LYS A 217 13.51 -17.86 -15.06
C LYS A 217 13.27 -16.91 -16.24
N SER A 218 12.27 -16.04 -16.14
CA SER A 218 11.81 -15.18 -17.24
C SER A 218 12.48 -13.81 -17.28
N HIS A 219 13.09 -13.37 -16.17
CA HIS A 219 13.57 -12.01 -15.94
C HIS A 219 12.51 -10.92 -16.25
N THR A 220 11.23 -11.30 -16.19
CA THR A 220 10.10 -10.47 -16.58
C THR A 220 8.97 -10.68 -15.58
N VAL A 221 8.32 -9.59 -15.16
CA VAL A 221 7.17 -9.59 -14.27
C VAL A 221 6.02 -8.90 -14.98
N LEU A 222 4.85 -9.56 -14.99
CA LEU A 222 3.64 -8.98 -15.56
C LEU A 222 2.99 -8.08 -14.53
N VAL A 223 2.82 -6.80 -14.85
CA VAL A 223 2.17 -5.84 -13.97
C VAL A 223 0.81 -5.51 -14.55
N PHE A 224 -0.23 -5.88 -13.82
CA PHE A 224 -1.62 -5.55 -14.09
C PHE A 224 -2.05 -4.42 -13.16
N ALA A 225 -2.85 -3.48 -13.64
CA ALA A 225 -3.36 -2.39 -12.84
C ALA A 225 -4.84 -2.16 -13.10
N ALA A 226 -5.59 -1.93 -12.03
CA ALA A 226 -7.03 -1.74 -12.05
C ALA A 226 -7.45 -0.59 -11.10
N PRO A 227 -8.61 0.06 -11.33
CA PRO A 227 -9.16 1.08 -10.43
C PRO A 227 -9.43 0.53 -9.02
N ALA A 228 -9.54 1.42 -8.04
CA ALA A 228 -9.81 1.05 -6.65
C ALA A 228 -11.05 0.13 -6.53
N GLY A 229 -10.92 -0.98 -5.81
CA GLY A 229 -12.00 -1.95 -5.58
C GLY A 229 -12.36 -2.84 -6.76
N SER A 230 -11.57 -2.87 -7.84
CA SER A 230 -11.89 -3.65 -9.04
C SER A 230 -11.49 -5.12 -8.94
N ILE A 231 -10.38 -5.42 -8.25
CA ILE A 231 -9.80 -6.74 -8.04
C ILE A 231 -9.93 -7.16 -6.57
N GLY A 232 -9.56 -6.28 -5.64
CA GLY A 232 -9.51 -6.58 -4.21
C GLY A 232 -8.43 -7.61 -3.82
N GLN A 233 -8.43 -8.06 -2.57
CA GLN A 233 -7.48 -9.07 -2.10
C GLN A 233 -7.88 -10.47 -2.56
N GLN A 234 -6.94 -11.18 -3.19
CA GLN A 234 -7.15 -12.54 -3.69
C GLN A 234 -6.19 -13.49 -3.01
N GLY A 235 -6.72 -14.39 -2.18
CA GLY A 235 -5.93 -15.37 -1.42
C GLY A 235 -5.51 -16.60 -2.23
N ARG A 236 -5.98 -16.75 -3.47
CA ARG A 236 -5.69 -17.90 -4.35
C ARG A 236 -5.47 -17.45 -5.79
N GLU A 237 -4.62 -18.17 -6.51
CA GLU A 237 -4.24 -17.86 -7.90
C GLU A 237 -5.40 -17.99 -8.90
N ASP A 238 -6.28 -18.98 -8.71
CA ASP A 238 -7.47 -19.14 -9.55
C ASP A 238 -8.45 -17.98 -9.39
N LEU A 239 -8.66 -17.52 -8.15
CA LEU A 239 -9.50 -16.36 -7.86
C LEU A 239 -8.90 -15.05 -8.39
N LEU A 240 -7.57 -14.92 -8.34
CA LEU A 240 -6.86 -13.79 -8.93
C LEU A 240 -7.08 -13.73 -10.43
N ARG A 241 -6.95 -14.86 -11.11
CA ARG A 241 -7.20 -14.95 -12.55
C ARG A 241 -8.64 -14.55 -12.89
N ASP A 242 -9.64 -15.13 -12.23
CA ASP A 242 -11.05 -14.81 -12.47
C ASP A 242 -11.37 -13.32 -12.21
N ALA A 243 -10.71 -12.69 -11.22
CA ALA A 243 -10.84 -11.27 -10.95
C ALA A 243 -10.24 -10.40 -12.08
N LEU A 244 -9.06 -10.76 -12.58
CA LEU A 244 -8.43 -10.10 -13.72
C LEU A 244 -9.28 -10.25 -14.98
N GLU A 245 -9.83 -11.44 -15.28
CA GLU A 245 -10.70 -11.67 -16.44
C GLU A 245 -11.95 -10.78 -16.37
N ARG A 246 -12.57 -10.68 -15.19
CA ARG A 246 -13.71 -9.78 -14.95
C ARG A 246 -13.36 -8.30 -15.08
N ALA A 247 -12.16 -7.89 -14.69
CA ALA A 247 -11.71 -6.51 -14.88
C ALA A 247 -11.44 -6.21 -16.36
N ALA A 248 -10.78 -7.12 -17.08
CA ALA A 248 -10.53 -7.02 -18.52
C ALA A 248 -11.83 -6.91 -19.32
N MET A 249 -12.83 -7.76 -19.04
CA MET A 249 -14.15 -7.70 -19.71
C MET A 249 -14.88 -6.37 -19.49
N ARG A 250 -14.61 -5.68 -18.38
CA ARG A 250 -15.18 -4.35 -18.08
C ARG A 250 -14.37 -3.20 -18.67
N GLY A 251 -13.27 -3.47 -19.37
CA GLY A 251 -12.31 -2.45 -19.83
C GLY A 251 -11.58 -1.76 -18.68
N ALA A 252 -11.55 -2.38 -17.49
CA ALA A 252 -11.02 -1.80 -16.26
C ALA A 252 -9.65 -2.40 -15.88
N LEU A 253 -8.87 -2.83 -16.88
CA LEU A 253 -7.58 -3.47 -16.67
C LEU A 253 -6.58 -2.99 -17.73
N VAL A 254 -5.43 -2.52 -17.27
CA VAL A 254 -4.25 -2.26 -18.12
C VAL A 254 -3.09 -3.10 -17.64
N ALA A 255 -2.14 -3.41 -18.53
CA ALA A 255 -0.97 -4.19 -18.18
C ALA A 255 0.29 -3.80 -18.96
N ALA A 256 1.42 -4.22 -18.41
CA ALA A 256 2.73 -4.16 -19.03
C ALA A 256 3.62 -5.32 -18.55
N ALA A 257 4.54 -5.76 -19.39
CA ALA A 257 5.61 -6.66 -19.01
C ALA A 257 6.85 -5.84 -18.62
N LEU A 258 7.29 -5.98 -17.37
CA LEU A 258 8.41 -5.20 -16.81
C LEU A 258 9.63 -6.09 -16.58
N PRO A 259 10.85 -5.64 -16.91
CA PRO A 259 12.06 -6.37 -16.58
C PRO A 259 12.28 -6.44 -15.06
N LEU A 260 12.84 -7.56 -14.60
CA LEU A 260 13.27 -7.75 -13.23
C LEU A 260 14.64 -7.07 -13.00
N ALA A 261 14.76 -6.31 -11.93
CA ALA A 261 16.00 -5.68 -11.46
C ALA A 261 16.36 -6.18 -10.05
N GLY A 262 17.66 -6.25 -9.74
CA GLY A 262 18.15 -6.49 -8.37
C GLY A 262 18.46 -7.95 -7.96
N THR A 263 18.54 -8.88 -8.91
CA THR A 263 18.82 -10.31 -8.65
C THR A 263 20.21 -10.59 -8.11
#